data_AF-A0A1F4S2W5-F1
#
_entry.id   AF-A0A1F4S2W5-F1
#
_cell.length_a   1.000
_cell.length_b   1.000
_cell.length_c   1.000
_cell.angle_alpha   90.00
_cell.angle_beta   90.00
_cell.angle_gamma   90.00
#
_symmetry.space_group_name_H-M   'P 1'
#
loop_
_entity.id
_entity.type
_entity.pdbx_description
1 polymer ?
#
loop_
_entity_poly.entity_id
_entity_poly.type
_entity_poly.pdbx_seq_one_letter_code
_entity_poly.pdbx_strand_id
1 'polypeptide(L)' 'MTDLNSKLQKQLIDFLGIYSILTSQARAELEAKLYAVMEKSDPKTKKMYRSIIQSAKENLSVTETIENLKKDCPPD' A
#
# COMPACT_ATOMS: atom_id res chain seq x y z
N MET A 1 -5.07 -22.46 -0.35
CA MET A 1 -5.63 -21.09 -0.32
C MET A 1 -4.84 -20.18 0.65
N THR A 2 -3.52 -20.37 0.75
CA THR A 2 -2.66 -19.79 1.81
C THR A 2 -1.56 -18.88 1.24
N ASP A 3 -1.24 -19.02 -0.05
CA ASP A 3 -0.09 -18.37 -0.69
C ASP A 3 -0.31 -16.87 -0.98
N LEU A 4 -1.53 -16.49 -1.38
CA LEU A 4 -1.83 -15.13 -1.79
C LEU A 4 -1.68 -14.14 -0.63
N ASN A 5 -2.05 -14.55 0.59
CA ASN A 5 -1.97 -13.73 1.78
C ASN A 5 -0.51 -13.54 2.22
N SER A 6 0.32 -14.59 2.15
CA SER A 6 1.75 -14.51 2.46
C SER A 6 2.51 -13.65 1.45
N LYS A 7 2.15 -13.72 0.15
CA LYS A 7 2.76 -12.90 -0.89
C LYS A 7 2.42 -11.41 -0.71
N LEU A 8 1.15 -11.10 -0.43
CA LEU A 8 0.72 -9.73 -0.15
C LEU A 8 1.39 -9.17 1.10
N GLN A 9 1.47 -9.95 2.18
CA GLN A 9 2.20 -9.59 3.39
C GLN A 9 3.66 -9.25 3.11
N LYS A 10 4.35 -10.10 2.34
CA LYS A 10 5.74 -9.85 1.97
C LYS A 10 5.90 -8.57 1.16
N GLN A 11 5.04 -8.35 0.17
CA GLN A 11 5.07 -7.11 -0.61
C GLN A 11 4.81 -5.86 0.23
N LEU A 12 3.94 -5.95 1.23
CA LEU A 12 3.71 -4.85 2.18
C LEU A 12 4.90 -4.64 3.11
N ILE A 13 5.54 -5.70 3.62
CA ILE A 13 6.78 -5.61 4.40
C ILE A 13 7.85 -4.86 3.59
N ASP A 14 8.10 -5.31 2.36
CA ASP A 14 9.09 -4.72 1.47
C ASP A 14 8.74 -3.25 1.17
N PHE A 15 7.48 -2.97 0.83
CA PHE A 15 7.04 -1.61 0.51
C PHE A 15 7.17 -0.65 1.70
N LEU A 16 6.67 -1.02 2.88
CA LEU A 16 6.72 -0.18 4.08
C LEU A 16 8.17 0.03 4.53
N GLY A 17 9.00 -1.03 4.46
CA GLY A 17 10.43 -0.95 4.77
C GLY A 17 11.17 0.01 3.85
N ILE A 18 10.96 -0.12 2.53
CA ILE A 18 11.55 0.79 1.53
C ILE A 18 11.04 2.22 1.76
N TYR A 19 9.73 2.41 1.92
CA TYR A 19 9.13 3.73 2.10
C TYR A 19 9.68 4.46 3.33
N SER A 20 9.93 3.73 4.43
CA SER A 20 10.50 4.28 5.66
C SER A 20 11.92 4.83 5.45
N ILE A 21 12.75 4.17 4.64
CA ILE A 21 14.13 4.61 4.36
C ILE A 21 14.25 5.65 3.22
N LEU A 22 13.21 5.83 2.40
CA LEU A 22 13.22 6.82 1.32
C LEU A 22 13.26 8.25 1.87
N THR A 23 14.02 9.11 1.19
CA THR A 23 13.99 10.57 1.44
C THR A 23 12.65 11.16 1.01
N SER A 24 12.31 12.35 1.52
CA SER A 24 11.06 13.05 1.16
C SER A 24 10.92 13.25 -0.35
N GLN A 25 12.02 13.50 -1.07
CA GLN A 25 12.01 13.63 -2.52
C GLN A 25 11.68 12.30 -3.21
N ALA A 26 12.36 11.21 -2.82
CA ALA A 26 12.11 9.91 -3.42
C ALA A 26 10.70 9.38 -3.10
N ARG A 27 10.15 9.70 -1.92
CA ARG A 27 8.75 9.42 -1.58
C ARG A 27 7.80 10.15 -2.51
N ALA A 28 8.01 11.45 -2.74
CA ALA A 28 7.18 12.23 -3.65
C ALA A 28 7.21 11.69 -5.09
N GLU A 29 8.39 11.29 -5.59
CA GLU A 29 8.53 10.66 -6.90
C GLU A 29 7.80 9.31 -7.00
N LEU A 30 7.91 8.48 -5.96
CA LEU A 30 7.20 7.21 -5.88
C LEU A 30 5.68 7.43 -5.87
N GLU A 31 5.20 8.35 -5.03
CA GLU A 31 3.79 8.71 -4.95
C GLU A 31 3.30 9.23 -6.31
N ALA A 32 4.03 10.11 -6.99
CA ALA A 32 3.66 10.62 -8.31
C ALA A 32 3.52 9.51 -9.35
N LYS A 33 4.46 8.56 -9.38
CA LYS A 33 4.38 7.38 -10.26
C LYS A 33 3.19 6.50 -9.92
N LEU A 34 2.93 6.26 -8.64
CA LEU A 34 1.76 5.52 -8.18
C LEU A 34 0.45 6.24 -8.55
N TYR A 35 0.38 7.56 -8.43
CA TYR A 35 -0.77 8.36 -8.86
C TYR A 35 -1.03 8.24 -10.37
N ALA A 36 0.01 8.27 -11.20
CA ALA A 36 -0.12 8.08 -12.64
C ALA A 36 -0.68 6.68 -13.01
N VAL A 37 -0.24 5.64 -12.30
CA VAL A 37 -0.77 4.28 -12.48
C VAL A 37 -2.20 4.17 -11.94
N MET A 38 -2.46 4.79 -10.79
CA MET A 38 -3.77 4.84 -10.16
C MET A 38 -4.79 5.52 -11.05
N GLU A 39 -4.45 6.59 -11.79
CA GLU A 39 -5.40 7.34 -12.64
C GLU A 39 -6.24 6.42 -13.54
N LYS A 40 -5.59 5.42 -14.16
CA LYS A 40 -6.20 4.44 -15.07
C LYS A 40 -6.80 3.21 -14.39
N SER A 41 -6.68 3.10 -13.07
CA SER A 41 -7.13 1.96 -12.29
C SER A 41 -8.56 2.14 -11.76
N ASP A 42 -9.20 1.02 -11.43
CA ASP A 42 -10.52 0.98 -10.78
C ASP A 42 -10.54 1.71 -9.43
N PRO A 43 -11.70 2.23 -9.00
CA PRO A 43 -11.85 2.90 -7.71
C PRO A 43 -11.41 2.04 -6.52
N LYS A 44 -11.63 0.72 -6.60
CA LYS A 44 -11.18 -0.25 -5.58
C LYS A 44 -9.65 -0.26 -5.46
N THR A 45 -8.95 -0.33 -6.59
CA THR A 45 -7.49 -0.30 -6.67
C THR A 45 -6.93 1.04 -6.20
N LYS A 46 -7.52 2.17 -6.64
CA LYS A 46 -7.16 3.52 -6.17
C LYS A 46 -7.24 3.63 -4.64
N LYS A 47 -8.32 3.10 -4.06
CA LYS A 47 -8.53 3.10 -2.61
C LYS A 47 -7.49 2.25 -1.89
N MET A 48 -7.22 1.05 -2.39
CA MET A 48 -6.21 0.13 -1.85
C MET A 48 -4.82 0.80 -1.78
N TYR A 49 -4.35 1.39 -2.88
CA TYR A 49 -3.06 2.08 -2.93
C TYR A 49 -3.00 3.29 -2.00
N ARG A 50 -4.07 4.09 -1.93
CA ARG A 50 -4.14 5.20 -0.98
C ARG A 50 -4.01 4.73 0.47
N SER A 51 -4.71 3.67 0.87
CA SER A 51 -4.61 3.11 2.23
C SER A 51 -3.19 2.58 2.52
N ILE A 52 -2.51 1.96 1.55
CA ILE A 52 -1.11 1.50 1.72
C ILE A 52 -0.16 2.69 1.91
N ILE A 53 -0.24 3.72 1.05
CA ILE A 53 0.62 4.91 1.15
C ILE A 53 0.36 5.65 2.47
N GLN A 54 -0.91 5.78 2.87
CA GLN A 54 -1.28 6.37 4.15
C GLN A 54 -0.65 5.60 5.30
N SER A 55 -0.79 4.27 5.30
CA SER A 55 -0.19 3.40 6.32
C SER A 55 1.33 3.54 6.38
N ALA A 56 1.98 3.72 5.23
CA ALA A 56 3.42 3.98 5.15
C ALA A 56 3.82 5.36 5.71
N LYS A 57 2.99 6.39 5.53
CA LYS A 57 3.19 7.72 6.13
C LYS A 57 3.02 7.70 7.64
N GLU A 58 2.06 6.92 8.12
CA GLU A 58 1.74 6.75 9.54
C GLU A 58 2.68 5.74 10.24
N ASN A 59 3.61 5.10 9.51
CA ASN A 59 4.49 4.05 10.01
C ASN A 59 3.73 2.89 10.68
N LEU A 60 2.55 2.55 10.13
CA LEU A 60 1.75 1.43 10.62
C LEU A 60 2.43 0.10 10.32
N SER A 61 2.12 -0.89 11.16
CA SER A 61 2.57 -2.26 10.94
C SER A 61 1.89 -2.88 9.72
N VAL A 62 2.50 -3.92 9.15
CA VAL A 62 1.92 -4.68 8.03
C VAL A 62 0.56 -5.27 8.41
N THR A 63 0.43 -5.76 9.65
CA THR A 63 -0.83 -6.28 10.19
C THR A 63 -1.93 -5.21 10.19
N GLU A 64 -1.64 -4.03 10.73
CA GLU A 64 -2.57 -2.89 10.79
C GLU A 64 -2.95 -2.41 9.38
N THR A 65 -1.96 -2.36 8.48
CA THR A 65 -2.18 -2.02 7.07
C THR A 65 -3.15 -3.02 6.43
N ILE A 66 -2.96 -4.33 6.65
CA ILE A 66 -3.86 -5.37 6.12
C ILE A 66 -5.26 -5.28 6.71
N GLU A 67 -5.38 -4.99 8.01
CA GLU A 67 -6.68 -4.79 8.64
C GLU A 67 -7.42 -3.58 8.05
N ASN A 68 -6.70 -2.47 7.82
CA ASN A 68 -7.25 -1.30 7.13
C ASN A 68 -7.67 -1.64 5.70
N LEU A 69 -6.85 -2.39 4.96
CA LEU A 69 -7.20 -2.82 3.61
C LEU A 69 -8.43 -3.74 3.58
N LYS A 70 -8.56 -4.66 4.54
CA LYS A 70 -9.75 -5.50 4.67
C LYS A 70 -11.01 -4.70 4.97
N LYS A 71 -10.91 -3.65 5.80
CA LYS A 71 -12.02 -2.73 6.09
C LYS A 71 -12.39 -1.88 4.87
N ASP A 72 -11.40 -1.33 4.18
CA ASP A 72 -11.61 -0.44 3.04
C ASP A 72 -12.01 -1.17 1.75
N CYS A 73 -11.66 -2.44 1.67
CA CYS A 73 -11.70 -3.26 0.46
C CYS A 73 -12.18 -4.68 0.80
N PRO A 74 -13.42 -4.84 1.32
CA PRO A 74 -13.93 -6.16 1.68
C PRO A 74 -13.92 -7.10 0.47
N PRO A 75 -13.63 -8.40 0.67
CA PRO A 75 -13.97 -9.41 -0.32
C PRO A 75 -15.50 -9.40 -0.44
N ASP A 76 -15.99 -9.20 -1.66
CA ASP A 76 -17.39 -9.42 -2.01
C ASP A 76 -17.73 -10.91 -1.84
#